data_AF-A0AAV6BQR6-F1
#
_entry.id   AF-A0AAV6BQR6-F1
#
_cell.length_a   1.000
_cell.length_b   1.000
_cell.length_c   1.000
_cell.angle_alpha   90.00
_cell.angle_beta   90.00
_cell.angle_gamma   90.00
#
_symmetry.space_group_name_H-M   'P 1'
#
loop_
_entity.id
_entity.type
_entity.pdbx_description
1 polymer ?
#
loop_
_entity_poly.entity_id
_entity_poly.type
_entity_poly.pdbx_seq_one_letter_code
_entity_poly.pdbx_strand_id
1 'polypeptide(L)'
;MGDVLALAERFWRGDITGPELIRATGASEEIAPGVLFTHAFANVTAIRTEAGLVLVDTGNFRARDKTFATVRGWQTAPLAAAIYTHGHVDHVCGLPPFLAEAAANGWPRPRIVGHRDVAARFDRYRATAPYNGLINARQFSIPPAWPMEYDYPDTTYDRTHHLEIGELTLELTHARGETDDHTWIWWPARRMLFSGDLFFWVAPNGGNPQKVQRYAAEWAVALRAMAARNAEILVPGHGVPIFGADRVRAALEDTAEWLEVLVRETLARMNAGMPLASILAEVQPPARLRERPYLQPVYDEPAFVVRNIWRLYGGWWDGNAAHLKPAGDAELGREIAALAGGVERLVARARSLAARGELALASHLIDWAVAVAPNARDAHAVRAEIYEARAAASTALMTRGIFAAAARDSRERAG
;
A
#
# COMPACT_ATOMS: atom_id res chain seq x y z
N MET A 1 4.93 -30.79 3.42
CA MET A 1 4.94 -29.42 2.88
C MET A 1 4.33 -28.55 3.95
N GLY A 2 5.04 -27.57 4.49
CA GLY A 2 4.48 -26.74 5.55
C GLY A 2 3.42 -25.77 5.03
N ASP A 3 2.75 -25.11 5.96
CA ASP A 3 1.57 -24.28 5.70
C ASP A 3 1.87 -23.08 4.80
N VAL A 4 3.08 -22.50 4.87
CA VAL A 4 3.48 -21.36 4.04
C VAL A 4 3.77 -21.82 2.62
N LEU A 5 4.50 -22.92 2.44
CA LEU A 5 4.77 -23.48 1.11
C LEU A 5 3.47 -23.86 0.38
N ALA A 6 2.54 -24.52 1.08
CA ALA A 6 1.24 -24.87 0.52
C ALA A 6 0.42 -23.62 0.13
N LEU A 7 0.47 -22.57 0.95
CA LEU A 7 -0.18 -21.31 0.65
C LEU A 7 0.47 -20.59 -0.55
N ALA A 8 1.81 -20.58 -0.64
CA ALA A 8 2.55 -20.02 -1.76
C ALA A 8 2.15 -20.63 -3.10
N GLU A 9 2.02 -21.95 -3.16
CA GLU A 9 1.55 -22.63 -4.38
C GLU A 9 0.11 -22.26 -4.76
N ARG A 10 -0.78 -22.07 -3.76
CA ARG A 10 -2.16 -21.63 -3.99
C ARG A 10 -2.22 -20.21 -4.54
N PHE A 11 -1.43 -19.29 -3.98
CA PHE A 11 -1.28 -17.93 -4.51
C PHE A 11 -0.77 -17.98 -5.96
N TRP A 12 0.26 -18.78 -6.24
CA TRP A 12 0.86 -18.88 -7.57
C TRP A 12 -0.11 -19.42 -8.63
N ARG A 13 -0.94 -20.40 -8.29
CA ARG A 13 -1.97 -20.94 -9.19
C ARG A 13 -3.18 -20.02 -9.39
N GLY A 14 -3.30 -18.96 -8.58
CA GLY A 14 -4.48 -18.10 -8.58
C GLY A 14 -5.67 -18.67 -7.81
N ASP A 15 -5.45 -19.65 -6.92
CA ASP A 15 -6.48 -20.24 -6.06
C ASP A 15 -6.94 -19.26 -4.96
N ILE A 16 -6.13 -18.22 -4.69
CA ILE A 16 -6.44 -17.13 -3.75
C ILE A 16 -6.72 -15.87 -4.56
N THR A 17 -7.86 -15.23 -4.30
CA THR A 17 -8.33 -14.07 -5.08
C THR A 17 -8.96 -13.01 -4.19
N GLY A 18 -9.09 -11.79 -4.72
CA GLY A 18 -9.82 -10.73 -4.04
C GLY A 18 -9.21 -10.38 -2.68
N PRO A 19 -10.02 -10.00 -1.68
CA PRO A 19 -9.53 -9.53 -0.38
C PRO A 19 -8.64 -10.53 0.39
N GLU A 20 -8.72 -11.83 0.09
CA GLU A 20 -7.88 -12.84 0.75
C GLU A 20 -6.38 -12.72 0.37
N LEU A 21 -6.05 -12.07 -0.75
CA LEU A 21 -4.65 -11.83 -1.15
C LEU A 21 -3.88 -10.91 -0.19
N ILE A 22 -4.59 -10.05 0.55
CA ILE A 22 -4.01 -9.07 1.49
C ILE A 22 -4.27 -9.45 2.95
N ARG A 23 -4.73 -10.68 3.19
CA ARG A 23 -5.09 -11.16 4.52
C ARG A 23 -3.96 -11.98 5.13
N ALA A 24 -3.41 -11.48 6.23
CA ALA A 24 -2.45 -12.23 7.03
C ALA A 24 -3.09 -13.48 7.64
N THR A 25 -2.41 -14.63 7.54
CA THR A 25 -2.84 -15.87 8.21
C THR A 25 -2.20 -16.04 9.58
N GLY A 26 -1.07 -15.36 9.83
CA GLY A 26 -0.22 -15.59 11.00
C GLY A 26 0.56 -16.90 10.94
N ALA A 27 0.52 -17.62 9.82
CA ALA A 27 1.32 -18.81 9.61
C ALA A 27 2.80 -18.46 9.65
N SER A 28 3.61 -19.32 10.26
CA SER A 28 5.06 -19.14 10.39
C SER A 28 5.76 -20.45 10.06
N GLU A 29 6.78 -20.41 9.22
CA GLU A 29 7.50 -21.60 8.75
C GLU A 29 8.98 -21.27 8.51
N GLU A 30 9.86 -22.22 8.80
CA GLU A 30 11.26 -22.15 8.37
C GLU A 30 11.35 -22.49 6.88
N ILE A 31 11.34 -21.45 6.04
CA ILE A 31 11.27 -21.57 4.57
C ILE A 31 12.61 -21.93 3.92
N ALA A 32 13.70 -21.80 4.68
CA ALA A 32 15.04 -22.28 4.35
C ALA A 32 15.82 -22.48 5.66
N PRO A 33 16.88 -23.31 5.70
CA PRO A 33 17.65 -23.55 6.92
C PRO A 33 18.13 -22.24 7.57
N GLY A 34 17.68 -21.98 8.80
CA GLY A 34 17.98 -20.77 9.56
C GLY A 34 17.16 -19.54 9.16
N VAL A 35 16.06 -19.68 8.39
CA VAL A 35 15.22 -18.57 7.91
C VAL A 35 13.77 -18.82 8.25
N LEU A 36 13.29 -18.18 9.31
CA LEU A 36 11.89 -18.19 9.72
C LEU A 36 11.13 -17.07 9.00
N PHE A 37 10.12 -17.44 8.23
CA PHE A 37 9.17 -16.49 7.65
C PHE A 37 7.86 -16.49 8.44
N THR A 38 7.32 -15.31 8.70
CA THR A 38 6.01 -15.11 9.34
C THR A 38 5.09 -14.33 8.41
N HIS A 39 3.97 -14.95 7.99
CA HIS A 39 2.91 -14.32 7.21
C HIS A 39 2.04 -13.43 8.10
N ALA A 40 2.59 -12.28 8.48
CA ALA A 40 1.93 -11.24 9.25
C ALA A 40 1.26 -10.22 8.31
N PHE A 41 0.76 -9.09 8.86
CA PHE A 41 0.16 -8.03 8.03
C PHE A 41 1.17 -7.52 7.02
N ALA A 42 2.24 -6.86 7.49
CA ALA A 42 3.52 -6.90 6.80
C ALA A 42 4.29 -8.11 7.31
N ASN A 43 4.95 -8.82 6.40
CA ASN A 43 5.73 -10.00 6.70
C ASN A 43 6.94 -9.66 7.57
N VAL A 44 7.34 -10.64 8.37
CA VAL A 44 8.56 -10.56 9.18
C VAL A 44 9.39 -11.80 8.89
N THR A 45 10.68 -11.60 8.61
CA THR A 45 11.62 -12.71 8.45
C THR A 45 12.72 -12.63 9.50
N ALA A 46 12.93 -13.72 10.23
CA ALA A 46 14.04 -13.87 11.16
C ALA A 46 15.10 -14.79 10.58
N ILE A 47 16.35 -14.33 10.56
CA ILE A 47 17.51 -15.06 10.07
C ILE A 47 18.40 -15.39 11.26
N ARG A 48 18.74 -16.67 11.42
CA ARG A 48 19.68 -17.14 12.43
C ARG A 48 21.10 -17.01 11.90
N THR A 49 21.98 -16.45 12.73
CA THR A 49 23.43 -16.40 12.54
C THR A 49 24.13 -16.84 13.82
N GLU A 50 25.42 -17.10 13.76
CA GLU A 50 26.23 -17.37 14.96
C GLU A 50 26.33 -16.15 15.90
N ALA A 51 26.22 -14.94 15.36
CA ALA A 51 26.32 -13.69 16.13
C ALA A 51 24.96 -13.22 16.70
N GLY A 52 23.88 -13.95 16.46
CA GLY A 52 22.53 -13.62 16.90
C GLY A 52 21.50 -13.66 15.77
N LEU A 53 20.32 -13.10 16.02
CA LEU A 53 19.25 -12.99 15.04
C LEU A 53 19.35 -11.70 14.23
N VAL A 54 18.94 -11.76 12.96
CA VAL A 54 18.65 -10.59 12.14
C VAL A 54 17.19 -10.62 11.71
N LEU A 55 16.48 -9.50 11.90
CA LEU A 55 15.12 -9.33 11.39
C LEU A 55 15.13 -8.52 10.09
N VAL A 56 14.39 -8.99 9.09
CA VAL A 56 13.97 -8.19 7.92
C VAL A 56 12.52 -7.79 8.17
N ASP A 57 12.34 -6.48 8.36
CA ASP A 57 11.17 -5.86 8.96
C ASP A 57 10.82 -6.43 10.34
N THR A 58 9.98 -5.71 11.08
CA THR A 58 9.64 -6.02 12.48
C THR A 58 8.14 -6.21 12.70
N GLY A 59 7.33 -5.86 11.70
CA GLY A 59 5.88 -5.93 11.78
C GLY A 59 5.26 -4.69 12.43
N ASN A 60 3.94 -4.73 12.59
CA ASN A 60 3.18 -3.59 13.08
C ASN A 60 3.09 -3.56 14.61
N PHE A 61 2.79 -2.38 15.15
CA PHE A 61 2.68 -2.18 16.60
C PHE A 61 1.64 -3.09 17.26
N ARG A 62 0.47 -3.31 16.64
CA ARG A 62 -0.63 -4.08 17.25
C ARG A 62 -0.31 -5.58 17.37
N ALA A 63 0.52 -6.11 16.48
CA ALA A 63 0.89 -7.53 16.44
C ALA A 63 2.27 -7.81 17.06
N ARG A 64 2.99 -6.79 17.56
CA ARG A 64 4.38 -6.90 18.01
C ARG A 64 4.65 -8.01 19.02
N ASP A 65 3.75 -8.21 19.99
CA ASP A 65 3.92 -9.24 21.03
C ASP A 65 3.75 -10.64 20.44
N LYS A 66 2.85 -10.80 19.46
CA LYS A 66 2.69 -12.07 18.71
C LYS A 66 3.92 -12.35 17.85
N THR A 67 4.42 -11.35 17.12
CA THR A 67 5.65 -11.47 16.33
C THR A 67 6.83 -11.87 17.22
N PHE A 68 7.00 -11.19 18.36
CA PHE A 68 8.03 -11.50 19.34
C PHE A 68 7.92 -12.95 19.84
N ALA A 69 6.73 -13.37 20.27
CA ALA A 69 6.50 -14.74 20.72
C ALA A 69 6.79 -15.79 19.64
N THR A 70 6.40 -15.52 18.39
CA THR A 70 6.70 -16.39 17.24
C THR A 70 8.20 -16.55 17.04
N VAL A 71 8.95 -15.44 17.01
CA VAL A 71 10.42 -15.49 16.82
C VAL A 71 11.10 -16.18 17.99
N ARG A 72 10.68 -15.91 19.23
CA ARG A 72 11.26 -16.52 20.44
C ARG A 72 10.91 -18.00 20.61
N GLY A 73 9.74 -18.42 20.14
CA GLY A 73 9.38 -19.83 20.06
C GLY A 73 10.24 -20.63 19.07
N TRP A 74 10.84 -19.96 18.10
CA TRP A 74 11.76 -20.56 17.13
C TRP A 74 13.23 -20.46 17.55
N GLN A 75 13.67 -19.31 18.09
CA GLN A 75 15.07 -19.07 18.45
C GLN A 75 15.23 -18.09 19.62
N THR A 76 16.12 -18.43 20.56
CA THR A 76 16.38 -17.67 21.79
C THR A 76 17.63 -16.80 21.72
N ALA A 77 18.43 -16.90 20.66
CA ALA A 77 19.59 -16.03 20.46
C ALA A 77 19.20 -14.53 20.48
N PRO A 78 20.07 -13.64 21.02
CA PRO A 78 19.84 -12.21 21.06
C PRO A 78 19.58 -11.63 19.66
N LEU A 79 18.76 -10.57 19.58
CA LEU A 79 18.61 -9.83 18.34
C LEU A 79 19.87 -8.98 18.11
N ALA A 80 20.60 -9.24 17.04
CA ALA A 80 21.80 -8.49 16.69
C ALA A 80 21.49 -7.27 15.81
N ALA A 81 20.54 -7.42 14.87
CA ALA A 81 20.13 -6.33 13.98
C ALA A 81 18.66 -6.46 13.52
N ALA A 82 18.03 -5.33 13.25
CA ALA A 82 16.75 -5.23 12.55
C ALA A 82 16.92 -4.32 11.34
N ILE A 83 16.47 -4.77 10.17
CA ILE A 83 16.51 -4.02 8.92
C ILE A 83 15.09 -3.52 8.62
N TYR A 84 14.94 -2.22 8.42
CA TYR A 84 13.72 -1.65 7.85
C TYR A 84 13.86 -1.58 6.34
N THR A 85 13.01 -2.32 5.63
CA THR A 85 12.91 -2.20 4.17
C THR A 85 12.44 -0.81 3.78
N HIS A 86 11.53 -0.22 4.56
CA HIS A 86 11.06 1.16 4.46
C HIS A 86 10.29 1.56 5.72
N GLY A 87 10.09 2.86 5.93
CA GLY A 87 9.54 3.39 7.19
C GLY A 87 8.01 3.34 7.31
N HIS A 88 7.31 2.42 6.65
CA HIS A 88 5.88 2.21 6.91
C HIS A 88 5.66 1.59 8.29
N VAL A 89 4.59 2.03 8.98
CA VAL A 89 4.34 1.71 10.41
C VAL A 89 4.08 0.23 10.66
N ASP A 90 3.67 -0.50 9.63
CA ASP A 90 3.49 -1.93 9.65
C ASP A 90 4.78 -2.72 9.46
N HIS A 91 5.89 -2.08 9.07
CA HIS A 91 7.20 -2.72 8.92
C HIS A 91 8.13 -2.41 10.10
N VAL A 92 7.98 -1.25 10.74
CA VAL A 92 8.99 -0.72 11.68
C VAL A 92 8.58 -0.70 13.16
N CYS A 93 7.31 -0.91 13.48
CA CYS A 93 6.79 -0.69 14.84
C CYS A 93 6.72 -1.96 15.71
N GLY A 94 7.33 -3.07 15.28
CA GLY A 94 7.30 -4.33 16.02
C GLY A 94 8.52 -4.58 16.91
N LEU A 95 9.50 -3.68 16.90
CA LEU A 95 10.75 -3.81 17.64
C LEU A 95 10.67 -3.67 19.19
N PRO A 96 9.72 -2.93 19.80
CA PRO A 96 9.77 -2.64 21.24
C PRO A 96 9.95 -3.85 22.19
N PRO A 97 9.30 -5.01 22.00
CA PRO A 97 9.51 -6.18 22.85
C PRO A 97 10.96 -6.70 22.82
N PHE A 98 11.63 -6.66 21.65
CA PHE A 98 13.02 -7.07 21.52
C PHE A 98 13.99 -6.09 22.21
N LEU A 99 13.70 -4.79 22.17
CA LEU A 99 14.50 -3.78 22.86
C LEU A 99 14.38 -3.90 24.38
N ALA A 100 13.16 -4.14 24.87
CA ALA A 100 12.91 -4.37 26.29
C ALA A 100 13.64 -5.63 26.79
N GLU A 101 13.61 -6.72 26.01
CA GLU A 101 14.34 -7.95 26.32
C GLU A 101 15.86 -7.72 26.36
N ALA A 102 16.43 -7.02 25.38
CA ALA A 102 17.86 -6.71 25.36
C ALA A 102 18.27 -5.90 26.60
N ALA A 103 17.48 -4.89 26.98
CA ALA A 103 17.73 -4.10 28.19
C ALA A 103 17.63 -4.94 29.47
N ALA A 104 16.61 -5.79 29.59
CA ALA A 104 16.39 -6.64 30.76
C ALA A 104 17.51 -7.68 30.96
N ASN A 105 18.06 -8.20 29.88
CA ASN A 105 19.13 -9.21 29.90
C ASN A 105 20.55 -8.62 29.87
N GLY A 106 20.69 -7.29 29.81
CA GLY A 106 21.99 -6.62 29.67
C GLY A 106 22.70 -6.92 28.35
N TRP A 107 21.96 -7.25 27.30
CA TRP A 107 22.50 -7.47 25.96
C TRP A 107 22.74 -6.14 25.24
N PRO A 108 23.66 -6.09 24.26
CA PRO A 108 23.77 -4.95 23.36
C PRO A 108 22.42 -4.64 22.70
N ARG A 109 22.11 -3.34 22.56
CA ARG A 109 20.94 -2.91 21.77
C ARG A 109 21.12 -3.40 20.32
N PRO A 110 20.11 -4.02 19.68
CA PRO A 110 20.20 -4.41 18.29
C PRO A 110 20.43 -3.20 17.39
N ARG A 111 21.27 -3.35 16.37
CA ARG A 111 21.47 -2.33 15.34
C ARG A 111 20.19 -2.15 14.52
N ILE A 112 19.75 -0.92 14.34
CA ILE A 112 18.58 -0.62 13.51
C ILE A 112 19.08 -0.03 12.19
N VAL A 113 18.94 -0.80 11.12
CA VAL A 113 19.48 -0.50 9.80
C VAL A 113 18.36 -0.04 8.87
N GLY A 114 18.53 1.08 8.19
CA GLY A 114 17.57 1.57 7.21
C GLY A 114 18.15 2.66 6.32
N HIS A 115 17.49 2.94 5.20
CA HIS A 115 17.85 4.11 4.38
C HIS A 115 17.68 5.40 5.19
N ARG A 116 18.51 6.42 4.95
CA ARG A 116 18.46 7.67 5.73
C ARG A 116 17.08 8.35 5.75
N ASP A 117 16.31 8.21 4.67
CA ASP A 117 15.01 8.87 4.53
C ASP A 117 13.90 8.20 5.36
N VAL A 118 14.16 7.04 5.97
CA VAL A 118 13.25 6.43 6.97
C VAL A 118 13.02 7.38 8.14
N ALA A 119 14.08 8.05 8.62
CA ALA A 119 13.99 9.04 9.69
C ALA A 119 13.12 10.24 9.27
N ALA A 120 13.34 10.77 8.07
CA ALA A 120 12.56 11.88 7.52
C ALA A 120 11.06 11.51 7.37
N ARG A 121 10.77 10.25 7.02
CA ARG A 121 9.40 9.72 6.98
C ARG A 121 8.74 9.70 8.36
N PHE A 122 9.45 9.28 9.41
CA PHE A 122 8.94 9.30 10.78
C PHE A 122 8.60 10.72 11.22
N ASP A 123 9.45 11.69 10.92
CA ASP A 123 9.21 13.09 11.23
C ASP A 123 7.98 13.63 10.48
N ARG A 124 7.82 13.28 9.19
CA ARG A 124 6.61 13.59 8.43
C ARG A 124 5.37 12.95 9.04
N TYR A 125 5.46 11.70 9.51
CA TYR A 125 4.34 11.04 10.17
C TYR A 125 3.96 11.72 11.47
N ARG A 126 4.92 12.16 12.28
CA ARG A 126 4.63 12.97 13.47
C ARG A 126 3.93 14.28 13.11
N ALA A 127 4.39 14.97 12.07
CA ALA A 127 3.77 16.21 11.59
C ALA A 127 2.34 16.02 11.05
N THR A 128 1.98 14.80 10.63
CA THR A 128 0.69 14.50 9.99
C THR A 128 -0.09 13.39 10.68
N ALA A 129 0.20 13.09 11.95
CA ALA A 129 -0.34 11.90 12.61
C ALA A 129 -1.86 11.87 12.74
N PRO A 130 -2.56 12.94 13.17
CA PRO A 130 -4.02 12.95 13.17
C PRO A 130 -4.60 12.69 11.79
N TYR A 131 -3.98 13.25 10.74
CA TYR A 131 -4.42 13.07 9.37
C TYR A 131 -4.23 11.63 8.88
N ASN A 132 -3.08 10.99 9.15
CA ASN A 132 -2.88 9.58 8.84
C ASN A 132 -3.85 8.67 9.62
N GLY A 133 -4.18 9.02 10.87
CA GLY A 133 -5.22 8.36 11.64
C GLY A 133 -6.59 8.41 10.95
N LEU A 134 -6.98 9.57 10.41
CA LEU A 134 -8.22 9.72 9.63
C LEU A 134 -8.19 8.94 8.31
N ILE A 135 -7.06 8.93 7.60
CA ILE A 135 -6.89 8.13 6.37
C ILE A 135 -7.11 6.64 6.68
N ASN A 136 -6.44 6.11 7.71
CA ASN A 136 -6.60 4.72 8.13
C ASN A 136 -8.04 4.41 8.56
N ALA A 137 -8.69 5.33 9.27
CA ALA A 137 -10.08 5.17 9.66
C ALA A 137 -11.02 5.03 8.46
N ARG A 138 -10.82 5.83 7.41
CA ARG A 138 -11.58 5.70 6.15
C ARG A 138 -11.28 4.38 5.46
N GLN A 139 -10.00 4.07 5.27
CA GLN A 139 -9.55 2.91 4.51
C GLN A 139 -9.96 1.58 5.15
N PHE A 140 -9.77 1.44 6.46
CA PHE A 140 -9.95 0.18 7.18
C PHE A 140 -11.22 0.13 8.05
N SER A 141 -12.00 1.21 8.10
CA SER A 141 -13.20 1.32 8.95
C SER A 141 -12.92 1.04 10.43
N ILE A 142 -11.84 1.65 10.94
CA ILE A 142 -11.40 1.57 12.33
C ILE A 142 -11.41 2.96 12.98
N PRO A 143 -11.40 3.06 14.33
CA PRO A 143 -11.19 4.35 15.00
C PRO A 143 -9.88 5.01 14.55
N PRO A 144 -9.85 6.35 14.41
CA PRO A 144 -8.67 7.06 13.98
C PRO A 144 -7.57 6.96 15.05
N ALA A 145 -6.45 6.37 14.66
CA ALA A 145 -5.27 6.22 15.50
C ALA A 145 -4.02 6.16 14.63
N TRP A 146 -2.92 6.73 15.11
CA TRP A 146 -1.63 6.70 14.44
C TRP A 146 -0.49 6.68 15.47
N PRO A 147 0.56 5.87 15.28
CA PRO A 147 1.71 5.86 16.19
C PRO A 147 2.51 7.16 16.12
N MET A 148 3.08 7.57 17.25
CA MET A 148 3.91 8.78 17.37
C MET A 148 5.35 8.49 17.81
N GLU A 149 5.57 7.28 18.31
CA GLU A 149 6.85 6.79 18.79
C GLU A 149 7.41 5.80 17.77
N TYR A 150 8.67 6.01 17.42
CA TYR A 150 9.38 5.26 16.41
C TYR A 150 10.80 5.00 16.91
N ASP A 151 11.29 3.79 16.69
CA ASP A 151 12.70 3.46 16.86
C ASP A 151 13.45 3.86 15.58
N TYR A 152 14.26 4.92 15.64
CA TYR A 152 14.97 5.43 14.48
C TYR A 152 16.15 4.51 14.11
N PRO A 153 16.47 4.36 12.80
CA PRO A 153 17.71 3.71 12.38
C PRO A 153 18.93 4.40 13.00
N ASP A 154 19.82 3.61 13.62
CA ASP A 154 21.13 4.05 14.10
C ASP A 154 22.25 3.78 13.08
N THR A 155 21.97 2.91 12.11
CA THR A 155 22.83 2.61 10.97
C THR A 155 22.10 3.03 9.71
N THR A 156 22.55 4.12 9.08
CA THR A 156 21.94 4.66 7.85
C THR A 156 22.91 4.64 6.67
N TYR A 157 22.33 4.71 5.47
CA TYR A 157 23.06 4.79 4.21
C TYR A 157 22.21 5.47 3.13
N ASP A 158 22.87 5.85 2.03
CA ASP A 158 22.26 6.64 0.95
C ASP A 158 21.88 5.81 -0.29
N ARG A 159 22.71 4.85 -0.70
CA ARG A 159 22.49 4.09 -1.95
C ARG A 159 22.56 2.60 -1.74
N THR A 160 23.66 2.11 -1.19
CA THR A 160 23.87 0.70 -0.91
C THR A 160 24.55 0.52 0.44
N HIS A 161 24.29 -0.60 1.10
CA HIS A 161 24.96 -0.99 2.34
C HIS A 161 25.18 -2.49 2.36
N HIS A 162 26.34 -2.93 2.82
CA HIS A 162 26.58 -4.34 3.11
C HIS A 162 26.45 -4.52 4.62
N LEU A 163 25.41 -5.25 5.05
CA LEU A 163 25.26 -5.60 6.45
C LEU A 163 25.96 -6.93 6.70
N GLU A 164 26.91 -6.91 7.63
CA GLU A 164 27.63 -8.08 8.10
C GLU A 164 27.28 -8.37 9.56
N ILE A 165 26.80 -9.58 9.83
CA ILE A 165 26.48 -10.10 11.18
C ILE A 165 27.01 -11.53 11.26
N GLY A 166 28.20 -11.70 11.83
CA GLY A 166 28.92 -12.98 11.75
C GLY A 166 29.24 -13.33 10.29
N GLU A 167 28.83 -14.52 9.86
CA GLU A 167 28.98 -15.02 8.48
C GLU A 167 27.90 -14.52 7.50
N LEU A 168 26.84 -13.87 8.01
CA LEU A 168 25.77 -13.33 7.17
C LEU A 168 26.22 -12.03 6.51
N THR A 169 26.23 -12.01 5.18
CA THR A 169 26.37 -10.79 4.38
C THR A 169 25.10 -10.54 3.57
N LEU A 170 24.46 -9.40 3.82
CA LEU A 170 23.29 -8.92 3.08
C LEU A 170 23.64 -7.64 2.30
N GLU A 171 23.32 -7.62 1.01
CA GLU A 171 23.43 -6.44 0.15
C GLU A 171 22.11 -5.66 0.16
N LEU A 172 22.09 -4.49 0.78
CA LEU A 172 20.93 -3.60 0.81
C LEU A 172 21.09 -2.56 -0.30
N THR A 173 20.07 -2.38 -1.13
CA THR A 173 20.05 -1.39 -2.22
C THR A 173 18.82 -0.49 -2.08
N HIS A 174 19.06 0.80 -1.90
CA HIS A 174 18.02 1.81 -1.92
C HIS A 174 17.40 1.92 -3.31
N ALA A 175 16.07 2.00 -3.34
CA ALA A 175 15.31 2.37 -4.52
C ALA A 175 14.09 3.19 -4.09
N ARG A 176 13.62 4.07 -4.97
CA ARG A 176 12.31 4.70 -4.82
C ARG A 176 11.27 3.82 -5.48
N GLY A 177 10.09 3.74 -4.88
CA GLY A 177 8.97 3.02 -5.46
C GLY A 177 7.68 3.28 -4.71
N GLU A 178 7.27 2.32 -3.89
CA GLU A 178 6.11 2.50 -3.01
C GLU A 178 6.32 3.67 -2.02
N THR A 179 7.59 3.87 -1.64
CA THR A 179 8.06 4.99 -0.82
C THR A 179 9.33 5.63 -1.38
N ASP A 180 9.71 6.79 -0.84
CA ASP A 180 10.96 7.51 -1.15
C ASP A 180 12.19 6.93 -0.43
N ASP A 181 11.99 6.12 0.60
CA ASP A 181 13.01 5.58 1.50
C ASP A 181 13.21 4.06 1.34
N HIS A 182 12.67 3.46 0.28
CA HIS A 182 12.61 2.01 0.16
C HIS A 182 13.98 1.36 -0.08
N THR A 183 14.11 0.12 0.36
CA THR A 183 15.27 -0.76 0.17
C THR A 183 14.82 -2.15 -0.21
N TRP A 184 15.53 -2.79 -1.13
CA TRP A 184 15.49 -4.24 -1.32
C TRP A 184 16.81 -4.87 -0.90
N ILE A 185 16.76 -6.14 -0.48
CA ILE A 185 17.88 -6.83 0.16
C ILE A 185 18.19 -8.10 -0.61
N TRP A 186 19.44 -8.30 -0.97
CA TRP A 186 19.94 -9.50 -1.63
C TRP A 186 20.85 -10.28 -0.70
N TRP A 187 20.61 -11.58 -0.61
CA TRP A 187 21.48 -12.54 0.07
C TRP A 187 22.14 -13.46 -0.97
N PRO A 188 23.38 -13.14 -1.42
CA PRO A 188 24.05 -13.87 -2.50
C PRO A 188 24.21 -15.36 -2.20
N ALA A 189 24.69 -15.69 -0.99
CA ALA A 189 24.99 -17.07 -0.61
C ALA A 189 23.78 -18.01 -0.62
N ARG A 190 22.57 -17.47 -0.46
CA ARG A 190 21.30 -18.23 -0.48
C ARG A 190 20.47 -17.99 -1.74
N ARG A 191 20.93 -17.12 -2.65
CA ARG A 191 20.16 -16.63 -3.79
C ARG A 191 18.75 -16.15 -3.38
N MET A 192 18.64 -15.46 -2.24
CA MET A 192 17.37 -15.04 -1.65
C MET A 192 17.22 -13.52 -1.69
N LEU A 193 16.03 -13.06 -2.06
CA LEU A 193 15.71 -11.66 -2.26
C LEU A 193 14.58 -11.24 -1.32
N PHE A 194 14.72 -10.09 -0.65
CA PHE A 194 13.66 -9.47 0.13
C PHE A 194 13.30 -8.13 -0.53
N SER A 195 12.08 -8.02 -1.04
CA SER A 195 11.67 -6.84 -1.82
C SER A 195 11.10 -5.71 -0.97
N GLY A 196 10.73 -5.98 0.29
CA GLY A 196 9.73 -5.18 1.00
C GLY A 196 8.50 -4.96 0.10
N ASP A 197 7.97 -3.74 0.11
CA ASP A 197 6.79 -3.36 -0.65
C ASP A 197 7.08 -2.97 -2.10
N LEU A 198 8.29 -3.24 -2.61
CA LEU A 198 8.55 -3.21 -4.05
C LEU A 198 7.95 -4.44 -4.77
N PHE A 199 7.53 -5.47 -4.05
CA PHE A 199 6.69 -6.52 -4.61
C PHE A 199 5.75 -7.08 -3.53
N PHE A 200 4.48 -7.27 -3.91
CA PHE A 200 3.45 -7.95 -3.13
C PHE A 200 2.40 -8.51 -4.09
N TRP A 201 1.51 -9.38 -3.59
CA TRP A 201 0.58 -10.18 -4.41
C TRP A 201 -0.66 -9.45 -4.93
N VAL A 202 -0.55 -8.14 -5.19
CA VAL A 202 -1.61 -7.31 -5.78
C VAL A 202 -0.98 -6.26 -6.70
N ALA A 203 -1.78 -5.64 -7.57
CA ALA A 203 -1.32 -4.55 -8.42
C ALA A 203 -0.57 -3.49 -7.59
N PRO A 204 0.57 -2.95 -8.08
CA PRO A 204 1.38 -1.99 -7.34
C PRO A 204 0.54 -0.85 -6.79
N ASN A 205 0.68 -0.64 -5.49
CA ASN A 205 0.13 0.49 -4.76
C ASN A 205 0.92 1.75 -5.17
N GLY A 206 0.81 2.18 -6.41
CA GLY A 206 1.53 3.36 -6.93
C GLY A 206 0.68 4.63 -6.87
N GLY A 207 -0.60 4.51 -6.51
CA GLY A 207 -1.63 5.46 -6.85
C GLY A 207 -2.44 6.01 -5.68
N ASN A 208 -2.31 5.42 -4.48
CA ASN A 208 -3.20 5.67 -3.35
C ASN A 208 -3.64 7.15 -3.22
N PRO A 209 -4.95 7.45 -3.42
CA PRO A 209 -5.44 8.82 -3.55
C PRO A 209 -5.35 9.65 -2.27
N GLN A 210 -5.07 9.01 -1.12
CA GLN A 210 -4.97 9.66 0.18
C GLN A 210 -3.51 9.78 0.67
N LYS A 211 -2.53 9.23 -0.04
CA LYS A 211 -1.13 9.19 0.41
C LYS A 211 -0.22 10.12 -0.40
N VAL A 212 1.00 10.25 0.11
CA VAL A 212 2.08 11.02 -0.51
C VAL A 212 2.52 10.42 -1.86
N GLN A 213 3.32 11.20 -2.60
CA GLN A 213 3.88 10.82 -3.89
C GLN A 213 4.58 9.45 -3.85
N ARG A 214 4.41 8.66 -4.92
CA ARG A 214 5.08 7.38 -5.15
C ARG A 214 5.79 7.41 -6.51
N TYR A 215 6.61 6.41 -6.81
CA TYR A 215 7.64 6.51 -7.85
C TYR A 215 7.60 5.34 -8.82
N ALA A 216 6.55 5.29 -9.65
CA ALA A 216 6.29 4.16 -10.54
C ALA A 216 7.44 3.86 -11.53
N ALA A 217 8.13 4.90 -12.03
CA ALA A 217 9.24 4.74 -12.96
C ALA A 217 10.47 4.14 -12.26
N GLU A 218 10.88 4.69 -11.13
CA GLU A 218 11.99 4.18 -10.33
C GLU A 218 11.70 2.77 -9.77
N TRP A 219 10.43 2.50 -9.43
CA TRP A 219 9.99 1.19 -8.99
C TRP A 219 10.21 0.13 -10.07
N ALA A 220 9.82 0.41 -11.31
CA ALA A 220 10.07 -0.51 -12.42
C ALA A 220 11.57 -0.81 -12.60
N VAL A 221 12.43 0.20 -12.48
CA VAL A 221 13.89 0.02 -12.53
C VAL A 221 14.37 -0.90 -11.41
N ALA A 222 13.87 -0.73 -10.19
CA ALA A 222 14.21 -1.59 -9.06
C ALA A 222 13.78 -3.05 -9.29
N LEU A 223 12.56 -3.26 -9.81
CA LEU A 223 12.04 -4.58 -10.17
C LEU A 223 12.91 -5.28 -11.23
N ARG A 224 13.35 -4.57 -12.26
CA ARG A 224 14.29 -5.10 -13.27
C ARG A 224 15.64 -5.46 -12.65
N ALA A 225 16.18 -4.62 -11.79
CA ALA A 225 17.44 -4.88 -11.08
C ALA A 225 17.35 -6.11 -10.16
N MET A 226 16.21 -6.28 -9.47
CA MET A 226 15.91 -7.46 -8.67
C MET A 226 15.81 -8.73 -9.52
N ALA A 227 15.10 -8.68 -10.65
CA ALA A 227 14.97 -9.81 -11.57
C ALA A 227 16.33 -10.31 -12.09
N ALA A 228 17.25 -9.37 -12.38
CA ALA A 228 18.60 -9.68 -12.83
C ALA A 228 19.45 -10.46 -11.82
N ARG A 229 19.09 -10.47 -10.53
CA ARG A 229 19.77 -11.29 -9.51
C ARG A 229 19.46 -12.78 -9.62
N ASN A 230 18.45 -13.17 -10.42
CA ASN A 230 18.02 -14.55 -10.61
C ASN A 230 17.80 -15.27 -9.25
N ALA A 231 17.05 -14.66 -8.34
CA ALA A 231 16.82 -15.22 -7.00
C ALA A 231 16.02 -16.53 -7.05
N GLU A 232 16.36 -17.52 -6.23
CA GLU A 232 15.58 -18.76 -6.07
C GLU A 232 14.37 -18.56 -5.15
N ILE A 233 14.46 -17.62 -4.22
CA ILE A 233 13.38 -17.31 -3.27
C ILE A 233 13.23 -15.79 -3.21
N LEU A 234 12.01 -15.31 -3.43
CA LEU A 234 11.62 -13.93 -3.18
C LEU A 234 10.68 -13.88 -1.97
N VAL A 235 11.06 -13.10 -0.97
CA VAL A 235 10.24 -12.81 0.21
C VAL A 235 9.68 -11.39 0.10
N PRO A 236 8.35 -11.23 -0.11
CA PRO A 236 7.74 -9.91 -0.22
C PRO A 236 7.47 -9.25 1.13
N GLY A 237 7.23 -7.94 1.11
CA GLY A 237 6.74 -7.20 2.27
C GLY A 237 5.32 -7.60 2.70
N HIS A 238 4.47 -8.02 1.74
CA HIS A 238 3.12 -8.56 2.01
C HIS A 238 2.82 -9.80 1.17
N GLY A 239 2.02 -10.72 1.71
CA GLY A 239 1.65 -11.98 1.07
C GLY A 239 2.68 -13.09 1.28
N VAL A 240 2.79 -14.04 0.37
CA VAL A 240 3.63 -15.25 0.57
C VAL A 240 4.93 -15.22 -0.25
N PRO A 241 5.98 -15.97 0.16
CA PRO A 241 7.19 -16.07 -0.64
C PRO A 241 6.93 -16.73 -2.01
N ILE A 242 7.76 -16.42 -2.99
CA ILE A 242 7.79 -17.08 -4.31
C ILE A 242 9.03 -17.95 -4.38
N PHE A 243 8.85 -19.21 -4.76
CA PHE A 243 9.92 -20.21 -4.88
C PHE A 243 10.17 -20.56 -6.35
N GLY A 244 11.45 -20.63 -6.73
CA GLY A 244 11.94 -20.98 -8.07
C GLY A 244 12.30 -19.76 -8.92
N ALA A 245 13.52 -19.74 -9.46
CA ALA A 245 14.06 -18.60 -10.20
C ALA A 245 13.20 -18.10 -11.37
N ASP A 246 12.59 -19.01 -12.15
CA ASP A 246 11.70 -18.63 -13.26
C ASP A 246 10.44 -17.89 -12.78
N ARG A 247 9.87 -18.36 -11.65
CA ARG A 247 8.67 -17.77 -11.07
C ARG A 247 8.98 -16.39 -10.49
N VAL A 248 10.09 -16.27 -9.77
CA VAL A 248 10.57 -14.98 -9.23
C VAL A 248 10.80 -13.97 -10.35
N ARG A 249 11.57 -14.37 -11.38
CA ARG A 249 11.83 -13.51 -12.55
C ARG A 249 10.54 -13.08 -13.23
N ALA A 250 9.64 -14.02 -13.51
CA ALA A 250 8.37 -13.72 -14.16
C ALA A 250 7.55 -12.70 -13.37
N ALA A 251 7.42 -12.88 -12.04
CA ALA A 251 6.66 -11.96 -11.20
C ALA A 251 7.25 -10.54 -11.18
N LEU A 252 8.58 -10.43 -11.09
CA LEU A 252 9.28 -9.15 -11.07
C LEU A 252 9.24 -8.45 -12.44
N GLU A 253 9.48 -9.17 -13.54
CA GLU A 253 9.46 -8.62 -14.89
C GLU A 253 8.05 -8.23 -15.35
N ASP A 254 7.03 -9.03 -15.04
CA ASP A 254 5.65 -8.70 -15.34
C ASP A 254 5.21 -7.44 -14.56
N THR A 255 5.59 -7.32 -13.29
CA THR A 255 5.28 -6.13 -12.47
C THR A 255 6.02 -4.89 -12.99
N ALA A 256 7.28 -5.03 -13.41
CA ALA A 256 8.04 -3.94 -14.04
C ALA A 256 7.38 -3.48 -15.34
N GLU A 257 7.02 -4.39 -16.24
CA GLU A 257 6.34 -4.04 -17.49
C GLU A 257 5.01 -3.33 -17.23
N TRP A 258 4.24 -3.79 -16.23
CA TRP A 258 2.98 -3.17 -15.85
C TRP A 258 3.17 -1.68 -15.51
N LEU A 259 4.19 -1.36 -14.70
CA LEU A 259 4.51 0.02 -14.32
C LEU A 259 5.09 0.82 -15.49
N GLU A 260 6.00 0.24 -16.26
CA GLU A 260 6.63 0.86 -17.44
C GLU A 260 5.59 1.30 -18.47
N VAL A 261 4.59 0.47 -18.75
CA VAL A 261 3.52 0.80 -19.69
C VAL A 261 2.68 1.95 -19.17
N LEU A 262 2.24 1.93 -17.90
CA LEU A 262 1.46 3.04 -17.35
C LEU A 262 2.25 4.36 -17.37
N VAL A 263 3.54 4.33 -17.01
CA VAL A 263 4.41 5.51 -17.07
C VAL A 263 4.56 6.02 -18.49
N ARG A 264 4.98 5.16 -19.43
CA ARG A 264 5.21 5.53 -20.84
C ARG A 264 3.96 6.09 -21.48
N GLU A 265 2.83 5.39 -21.35
CA GLU A 265 1.57 5.78 -21.98
C GLU A 265 0.99 7.06 -21.35
N THR A 266 1.15 7.26 -20.05
CA THR A 266 0.74 8.51 -19.39
C THR A 266 1.58 9.68 -19.89
N LEU A 267 2.91 9.56 -19.86
CA LEU A 267 3.81 10.64 -20.30
C LEU A 267 3.66 10.98 -21.78
N ALA A 268 3.50 9.98 -22.65
CA ALA A 268 3.27 10.22 -24.08
C ALA A 268 2.02 11.08 -24.31
N ARG A 269 0.94 10.80 -23.57
CA ARG A 269 -0.32 11.53 -23.67
C ARG A 269 -0.28 12.92 -23.03
N MET A 270 0.44 13.07 -21.92
CA MET A 270 0.72 14.38 -21.32
C MET A 270 1.48 15.26 -22.31
N ASN A 271 2.52 14.72 -22.96
CA ASN A 271 3.29 15.45 -23.97
C ASN A 271 2.48 15.80 -25.22
N ALA A 272 1.41 15.05 -25.51
CA ALA A 272 0.43 15.38 -26.54
C ALA A 272 -0.62 16.43 -26.10
N GLY A 273 -0.53 16.95 -24.87
CA GLY A 273 -1.43 17.96 -24.34
C GLY A 273 -2.84 17.44 -24.00
N MET A 274 -3.01 16.12 -23.85
CA MET A 274 -4.33 15.56 -23.57
C MET A 274 -4.80 15.85 -22.14
N PRO A 275 -6.10 16.17 -21.93
CA PRO A 275 -6.65 16.38 -20.59
C PRO A 275 -6.56 15.11 -19.73
N LEU A 276 -6.39 15.27 -18.42
CA LEU A 276 -6.25 14.14 -17.49
C LEU A 276 -7.42 13.15 -17.59
N ALA A 277 -8.65 13.63 -17.79
CA ALA A 277 -9.83 12.79 -17.94
C ALA A 277 -9.70 11.79 -19.12
N SER A 278 -9.17 12.24 -20.26
CA SER A 278 -8.93 11.36 -21.42
C SER A 278 -7.81 10.36 -21.15
N ILE A 279 -6.73 10.81 -20.51
CA ILE A 279 -5.61 9.92 -20.13
C ILE A 279 -6.11 8.80 -19.20
N LEU A 280 -6.95 9.12 -18.22
CA LEU A 280 -7.52 8.13 -17.31
C LEU A 280 -8.46 7.13 -17.99
N ALA A 281 -9.13 7.54 -19.06
CA ALA A 281 -10.01 6.65 -19.83
C ALA A 281 -9.20 5.70 -20.74
N GLU A 282 -8.09 6.18 -21.30
CA GLU A 282 -7.33 5.47 -22.34
C GLU A 282 -6.16 4.63 -21.82
N VAL A 283 -5.46 5.09 -20.78
CA VAL A 283 -4.26 4.40 -20.29
C VAL A 283 -4.67 3.16 -19.50
N GLN A 284 -4.25 2.00 -20.00
CA GLN A 284 -4.53 0.70 -19.41
C GLN A 284 -3.24 -0.11 -19.27
N PRO A 285 -3.13 -0.99 -18.25
CA PRO A 285 -2.02 -1.92 -18.17
C PRO A 285 -2.07 -2.96 -19.30
N PRO A 286 -0.96 -3.65 -19.59
CA PRO A 286 -0.91 -4.67 -20.64
C PRO A 286 -1.99 -5.75 -20.43
N ALA A 287 -2.81 -6.01 -21.46
CA ALA A 287 -3.89 -6.98 -21.38
C ALA A 287 -3.42 -8.39 -20.98
N ARG A 288 -2.23 -8.80 -21.44
CA ARG A 288 -1.59 -10.08 -21.12
C ARG A 288 -1.33 -10.28 -19.61
N LEU A 289 -1.29 -9.20 -18.84
CA LEU A 289 -1.00 -9.20 -17.41
C LEU A 289 -2.25 -9.20 -16.54
N ARG A 290 -3.44 -9.00 -17.12
CA ARG A 290 -4.70 -8.86 -16.38
C ARG A 290 -5.03 -10.07 -15.51
N GLU A 291 -4.65 -11.25 -15.94
CA GLU A 291 -4.96 -12.51 -15.23
C GLU A 291 -3.84 -12.95 -14.29
N ARG A 292 -2.74 -12.19 -14.18
CA ARG A 292 -1.66 -12.54 -13.25
C ARG A 292 -2.16 -12.45 -11.81
N PRO A 293 -2.01 -13.49 -10.98
CA PRO A 293 -2.52 -13.48 -9.61
C PRO A 293 -1.98 -12.33 -8.75
N TYR A 294 -0.72 -11.95 -8.97
CA TYR A 294 -0.03 -10.88 -8.25
C TYR A 294 -0.23 -9.47 -8.85
N LEU A 295 -1.05 -9.29 -9.89
CA LEU A 295 -1.36 -7.98 -10.48
C LEU A 295 -2.86 -7.63 -10.43
N GLN A 296 -3.61 -8.31 -9.56
CA GLN A 296 -5.04 -8.02 -9.38
C GLN A 296 -5.24 -6.68 -8.65
N PRO A 297 -6.15 -5.80 -9.10
CA PRO A 297 -6.42 -4.49 -8.49
C PRO A 297 -7.31 -4.60 -7.25
N VAL A 298 -6.80 -5.31 -6.24
CA VAL A 298 -7.50 -5.59 -4.97
C VAL A 298 -7.21 -4.52 -3.92
N TYR A 299 -6.03 -3.89 -3.98
CA TYR A 299 -5.65 -2.83 -3.04
C TYR A 299 -5.76 -1.45 -3.69
N ASP A 300 -5.03 -1.28 -4.80
CA ASP A 300 -4.96 -0.06 -5.60
C ASP A 300 -5.48 -0.32 -7.03
N GLU A 301 -5.65 0.74 -7.81
CA GLU A 301 -6.20 0.68 -9.18
C GLU A 301 -5.26 1.33 -10.20
N PRO A 302 -5.20 0.84 -11.46
CA PRO A 302 -4.36 1.45 -12.50
C PRO A 302 -4.63 2.94 -12.68
N ALA A 303 -5.89 3.36 -12.62
CA ALA A 303 -6.29 4.76 -12.75
C ALA A 303 -5.78 5.64 -11.61
N PHE A 304 -5.49 5.08 -10.43
CA PHE A 304 -4.86 5.81 -9.34
C PHE A 304 -3.36 5.98 -9.58
N VAL A 305 -2.69 4.95 -10.13
CA VAL A 305 -1.27 5.04 -10.53
C VAL A 305 -1.08 6.10 -11.61
N VAL A 306 -1.96 6.15 -12.63
CA VAL A 306 -1.96 7.19 -13.67
C VAL A 306 -2.12 8.59 -13.06
N ARG A 307 -3.03 8.79 -12.10
CA ARG A 307 -3.15 10.07 -11.37
C ARG A 307 -1.88 10.44 -10.60
N ASN A 308 -1.19 9.47 -10.02
CA ASN A 308 0.04 9.71 -9.27
C ASN A 308 1.22 10.08 -10.18
N ILE A 309 1.29 9.48 -11.37
CA ILE A 309 2.22 9.87 -12.44
C ILE A 309 1.90 11.30 -12.90
N TRP A 310 0.63 11.61 -13.18
CA TRP A 310 0.21 12.97 -13.52
C TRP A 310 0.63 13.97 -12.44
N ARG A 311 0.36 13.66 -11.17
CA ARG A 311 0.75 14.51 -10.03
C ARG A 311 2.24 14.78 -10.00
N LEU A 312 3.07 13.76 -10.24
CA LEU A 312 4.52 13.85 -10.20
C LEU A 312 5.07 14.80 -11.28
N TYR A 313 4.57 14.67 -12.51
CA TYR A 313 5.14 15.36 -13.68
C TYR A 313 4.37 16.62 -14.09
N GLY A 314 3.05 16.65 -13.89
CA GLY A 314 2.14 17.70 -14.35
C GLY A 314 1.54 18.56 -13.23
N GLY A 315 1.79 18.23 -11.96
CA GLY A 315 1.20 18.92 -10.81
C GLY A 315 -0.25 18.52 -10.55
N TRP A 316 -1.01 19.39 -9.89
CA TRP A 316 -2.35 19.04 -9.37
C TRP A 316 -3.51 19.37 -10.31
N TRP A 317 -3.33 20.29 -11.25
CA TRP A 317 -4.39 20.75 -12.15
C TRP A 317 -4.66 19.71 -13.24
N ASP A 318 -5.92 19.52 -13.63
CA ASP A 318 -6.37 18.43 -14.49
C ASP A 318 -6.55 18.81 -15.98
N GLY A 319 -6.28 20.07 -16.32
CA GLY A 319 -6.45 20.63 -17.66
C GLY A 319 -7.78 21.35 -17.88
N ASN A 320 -8.72 21.30 -16.93
CA ASN A 320 -9.98 22.04 -17.02
C ASN A 320 -9.85 23.43 -16.37
N ALA A 321 -10.01 24.49 -17.16
CA ALA A 321 -9.88 25.87 -16.69
C ALA A 321 -10.84 26.21 -15.52
N ALA A 322 -12.05 25.64 -15.52
CA ALA A 322 -13.01 25.84 -14.43
C ALA A 322 -12.53 25.25 -13.09
N HIS A 323 -11.64 24.27 -13.12
CA HIS A 323 -11.10 23.61 -11.92
C HIS A 323 -9.84 24.28 -11.37
N LEU A 324 -9.29 25.30 -12.04
CA LEU A 324 -8.11 26.01 -11.55
C LEU A 324 -8.43 26.86 -10.32
N LYS A 325 -9.60 27.50 -10.30
CA LYS A 325 -10.16 28.28 -9.19
C LYS A 325 -11.68 28.06 -9.15
N PRO A 326 -12.14 26.86 -8.77
CA PRO A 326 -13.55 26.51 -8.87
C PRO A 326 -14.40 27.33 -7.88
N ALA A 327 -15.67 27.53 -8.24
CA ALA A 327 -16.68 27.95 -7.28
C ALA A 327 -16.85 26.88 -6.19
N GLY A 328 -17.35 27.27 -5.01
CA GLY A 328 -17.61 26.31 -3.94
C GLY A 328 -18.76 25.35 -4.28
N ASP A 329 -18.72 24.12 -3.77
CA ASP A 329 -19.73 23.09 -4.07
C ASP A 329 -21.17 23.53 -3.77
N ALA A 330 -21.37 24.30 -2.71
CA ALA A 330 -22.69 24.84 -2.35
C ALA A 330 -23.17 25.95 -3.31
N GLU A 331 -22.26 26.72 -3.88
CA GLU A 331 -22.60 27.76 -4.87
C GLU A 331 -22.98 27.13 -6.20
N LEU A 332 -22.13 26.23 -6.71
CA LEU A 332 -22.42 25.47 -7.92
C LEU A 332 -23.71 24.64 -7.75
N GLY A 333 -23.86 23.97 -6.60
CA GLY A 333 -25.06 23.19 -6.28
C GLY A 333 -26.34 24.01 -6.26
N ARG A 334 -26.31 25.26 -5.76
CA ARG A 334 -27.47 26.16 -5.77
C ARG A 334 -27.91 26.52 -7.19
N GLU A 335 -26.95 26.86 -8.05
CA GLU A 335 -27.24 27.17 -9.45
C GLU A 335 -27.82 25.97 -10.20
N ILE A 336 -27.21 24.78 -10.02
CA ILE A 336 -27.72 23.54 -10.61
C ILE A 336 -29.11 23.18 -10.08
N ALA A 337 -29.36 23.36 -8.77
CA ALA A 337 -30.68 23.14 -8.18
C ALA A 337 -31.72 24.13 -8.74
N ALA A 338 -31.37 25.41 -8.90
CA ALA A 338 -32.26 26.41 -9.47
C ALA A 338 -32.67 26.05 -10.91
N LEU A 339 -31.71 25.61 -11.74
CA LEU A 339 -31.97 25.13 -13.10
C LEU A 339 -32.83 23.85 -13.12
N ALA A 340 -32.65 22.95 -12.15
CA ALA A 340 -33.37 21.69 -12.07
C ALA A 340 -34.77 21.80 -11.43
N GLY A 341 -35.12 22.97 -10.86
CA GLY A 341 -36.39 23.19 -10.17
C GLY A 341 -36.41 22.79 -8.70
N GLY A 342 -35.28 22.88 -8.00
CA GLY A 342 -35.14 22.68 -6.55
C GLY A 342 -34.15 21.58 -6.15
N VAL A 343 -33.74 21.57 -4.88
CA VAL A 343 -32.83 20.56 -4.31
C VAL A 343 -33.49 19.18 -4.32
N GLU A 344 -34.80 19.12 -4.10
CA GLU A 344 -35.61 17.90 -4.10
C GLU A 344 -35.57 17.21 -5.47
N ARG A 345 -35.45 17.99 -6.56
CA ARG A 345 -35.30 17.45 -7.92
C ARG A 345 -33.95 16.79 -8.12
N LEU A 346 -32.87 17.36 -7.55
CA LEU A 346 -31.54 16.73 -7.56
C LEU A 346 -31.55 15.42 -6.78
N VAL A 347 -32.14 15.41 -5.58
CA VAL A 347 -32.26 14.19 -4.74
C VAL A 347 -33.05 13.10 -5.48
N ALA A 348 -34.23 13.43 -6.02
CA ALA A 348 -35.05 12.49 -6.77
C ALA A 348 -34.33 11.94 -8.00
N ARG A 349 -33.60 12.79 -8.72
CA ARG A 349 -32.82 12.38 -9.89
C ARG A 349 -31.64 11.50 -9.51
N ALA A 350 -30.92 11.82 -8.43
CA ALA A 350 -29.84 11.00 -7.90
C ALA A 350 -30.33 9.58 -7.55
N ARG A 351 -31.48 9.47 -6.87
CA ARG A 351 -32.11 8.16 -6.56
C ARG A 351 -32.48 7.40 -7.83
N SER A 352 -33.06 8.06 -8.82
CA SER A 352 -33.40 7.45 -10.11
C SER A 352 -32.17 6.93 -10.85
N LEU A 353 -31.07 7.69 -10.88
CA LEU A 353 -29.81 7.28 -11.48
C LEU A 353 -29.19 6.09 -10.74
N ALA A 354 -29.21 6.12 -9.41
CA ALA A 354 -28.70 5.03 -8.59
C ALA A 354 -29.47 3.73 -8.83
N ALA A 355 -30.80 3.79 -8.95
CA ALA A 355 -31.64 2.64 -9.30
C ALA A 355 -31.32 2.04 -10.68
N ARG A 356 -30.73 2.81 -11.60
CA ARG A 356 -30.24 2.35 -12.91
C ARG A 356 -28.78 1.91 -12.90
N GLY A 357 -28.11 1.93 -11.74
CA GLY A 357 -26.69 1.61 -11.60
C GLY A 357 -25.73 2.73 -12.02
N GLU A 358 -26.23 3.93 -12.36
CA GLU A 358 -25.42 5.09 -12.74
C GLU A 358 -24.84 5.82 -11.52
N LEU A 359 -24.17 5.07 -10.65
CA LEU A 359 -23.77 5.51 -9.31
C LEU A 359 -22.79 6.69 -9.32
N ALA A 360 -21.96 6.84 -10.35
CA ALA A 360 -21.02 7.97 -10.45
C ALA A 360 -21.74 9.29 -10.68
N LEU A 361 -22.71 9.29 -11.59
CA LEU A 361 -23.52 10.47 -11.86
C LEU A 361 -24.46 10.77 -10.69
N ALA A 362 -25.03 9.73 -10.06
CA ALA A 362 -25.85 9.87 -8.86
C ALA A 362 -25.08 10.56 -7.72
N SER A 363 -23.81 10.21 -7.51
CA SER A 363 -22.95 10.84 -6.50
C SER A 363 -22.80 12.34 -6.71
N HIS A 364 -22.57 12.80 -7.94
CA HIS A 364 -22.44 14.24 -8.22
C HIS A 364 -23.72 15.01 -7.85
N LEU A 365 -24.89 14.51 -8.24
CA LEU A 365 -26.16 15.18 -7.95
C LEU A 365 -26.48 15.21 -6.46
N ILE A 366 -26.24 14.11 -5.75
CA ILE A 366 -26.55 14.05 -4.31
C ILE A 366 -25.54 14.84 -3.47
N ASP A 367 -24.27 14.92 -3.88
CA ASP A 367 -23.27 15.75 -3.21
C ASP A 367 -23.60 17.23 -3.36
N TRP A 368 -24.05 17.69 -4.54
CA TRP A 368 -24.57 19.06 -4.69
C TRP A 368 -25.80 19.31 -3.82
N ALA A 369 -26.75 18.37 -3.76
CA ALA A 369 -27.94 18.52 -2.92
C ALA A 369 -27.58 18.68 -1.44
N VAL A 370 -26.66 17.85 -0.91
CA VAL A 370 -26.19 17.92 0.47
C VAL A 370 -25.33 19.17 0.72
N ALA A 371 -24.54 19.63 -0.25
CA ALA A 371 -23.78 20.87 -0.12
C ALA A 371 -24.69 22.10 0.02
N VAL A 372 -25.84 22.11 -0.69
CA VAL A 372 -26.84 23.18 -0.60
C VAL A 372 -27.66 23.09 0.69
N ALA A 373 -28.04 21.87 1.10
CA ALA A 373 -28.89 21.61 2.25
C ALA A 373 -28.21 20.64 3.25
N PRO A 374 -27.17 21.10 3.99
CA PRO A 374 -26.31 20.22 4.81
C PRO A 374 -26.99 19.59 6.04
N ASN A 375 -28.21 20.03 6.38
CA ASN A 375 -29.02 19.47 7.46
C ASN A 375 -30.22 18.67 6.94
N ALA A 376 -30.36 18.49 5.63
CA ALA A 376 -31.46 17.74 5.04
C ALA A 376 -31.26 16.23 5.23
N ARG A 377 -31.89 15.68 6.27
CA ARG A 377 -31.79 14.26 6.64
C ARG A 377 -32.13 13.32 5.49
N ASP A 378 -33.19 13.62 4.73
CA ASP A 378 -33.60 12.81 3.58
C ASP A 378 -32.55 12.80 2.45
N ALA A 379 -31.87 13.92 2.21
CA ALA A 379 -30.79 13.99 1.23
C ALA A 379 -29.57 13.17 1.70
N HIS A 380 -29.25 13.24 2.98
CA HIS A 380 -28.20 12.42 3.58
C HIS A 380 -28.52 10.92 3.57
N ALA A 381 -29.77 10.52 3.80
CA ALA A 381 -30.19 9.12 3.66
C ALA A 381 -29.94 8.59 2.24
N VAL A 382 -30.33 9.35 1.20
CA VAL A 382 -30.07 8.98 -0.20
C VAL A 382 -28.56 8.97 -0.51
N ARG A 383 -27.80 9.93 0.04
CA ARG A 383 -26.34 9.96 -0.11
C ARG A 383 -25.69 8.72 0.48
N ALA A 384 -26.14 8.28 1.65
CA ALA A 384 -25.66 7.06 2.29
C ALA A 384 -25.92 5.84 1.40
N GLU A 385 -27.16 5.65 0.93
CA GLU A 385 -27.54 4.54 0.04
C GLU A 385 -26.68 4.50 -1.24
N ILE A 386 -26.46 5.66 -1.87
CA ILE A 386 -25.64 5.76 -3.10
C ILE A 386 -24.19 5.34 -2.81
N TYR A 387 -23.58 5.87 -1.74
CA TYR A 387 -22.19 5.55 -1.43
C TYR A 387 -21.99 4.12 -0.90
N GLU A 388 -23.00 3.52 -0.28
CA GLU A 388 -23.01 2.08 0.04
C GLU A 388 -23.02 1.23 -1.22
N ALA A 389 -23.88 1.56 -2.18
CA ALA A 389 -23.91 0.88 -3.46
C ALA A 389 -22.56 1.02 -4.20
N ARG A 390 -21.93 2.19 -4.15
CA ARG A 390 -20.57 2.39 -4.71
C ARG A 390 -19.52 1.54 -3.99
N ALA A 391 -19.56 1.49 -2.66
CA ALA A 391 -18.65 0.67 -1.88
C ALA A 391 -18.82 -0.83 -2.21
N ALA A 392 -20.06 -1.30 -2.33
CA ALA A 392 -20.38 -2.68 -2.69
C ALA A 392 -19.93 -3.05 -4.12
N ALA A 393 -20.01 -2.10 -5.06
CA ALA A 393 -19.55 -2.29 -6.44
C ALA A 393 -18.01 -2.21 -6.60
N SER A 394 -17.27 -1.84 -5.55
CA SER A 394 -15.82 -1.62 -5.61
C SER A 394 -15.02 -2.83 -5.11
N THR A 395 -14.10 -3.31 -5.95
CA THR A 395 -13.20 -4.42 -5.59
C THR A 395 -12.02 -3.94 -4.75
N ALA A 396 -11.42 -2.80 -5.12
CA ALA A 396 -10.24 -2.27 -4.47
C ALA A 396 -10.53 -1.78 -3.04
N LEU A 397 -9.68 -2.16 -2.09
CA LEU A 397 -9.79 -1.77 -0.69
C LEU A 397 -9.84 -0.25 -0.52
N MET A 398 -9.01 0.49 -1.24
CA MET A 398 -8.96 1.95 -1.18
C MET A 398 -10.30 2.59 -1.54
N THR A 399 -10.82 2.22 -2.72
CA THR A 399 -12.07 2.75 -3.26
C THR A 399 -13.25 2.40 -2.37
N ARG A 400 -13.35 1.14 -1.94
CA ARG A 400 -14.39 0.66 -1.02
C ARG A 400 -14.37 1.41 0.31
N GLY A 401 -13.19 1.59 0.92
CA GLY A 401 -13.04 2.30 2.19
C GLY A 401 -13.48 3.76 2.12
N ILE A 402 -13.10 4.47 1.06
CA ILE A 402 -13.48 5.88 0.85
C ILE A 402 -15.00 6.02 0.68
N PHE A 403 -15.63 5.21 -0.16
CA PHE A 403 -17.09 5.26 -0.34
C PHE A 403 -17.84 4.82 0.92
N ALA A 404 -17.38 3.78 1.61
CA ALA A 404 -17.98 3.36 2.87
C ALA A 404 -17.90 4.45 3.96
N ALA A 405 -16.79 5.21 4.00
CA ALA A 405 -16.67 6.34 4.92
C ALA A 405 -17.64 7.48 4.58
N ALA A 406 -17.80 7.82 3.30
CA ALA A 406 -18.78 8.82 2.86
C ALA A 406 -20.22 8.41 3.21
N ALA A 407 -20.55 7.12 3.06
CA ALA A 407 -21.83 6.58 3.48
C ALA A 407 -22.06 6.72 4.98
N ARG A 408 -21.09 6.31 5.82
CA ARG A 408 -21.19 6.41 7.28
C ARG A 408 -21.42 7.84 7.77
N ASP A 409 -20.64 8.81 7.27
CA ASP A 409 -20.83 10.23 7.61
C ASP A 409 -22.24 10.71 7.29
N SER A 410 -22.82 10.27 6.16
CA SER A 410 -24.20 10.66 5.82
C SER A 410 -25.26 9.91 6.61
N ARG A 411 -25.05 8.64 6.98
CA ARG A 411 -25.97 7.94 7.90
C ARG A 411 -26.05 8.67 9.24
N GLU A 412 -24.91 9.06 9.82
CA GLU A 412 -24.89 9.79 11.09
C GLU A 412 -25.66 11.11 11.03
N ARG A 413 -25.64 11.80 9.87
CA ARG A 413 -26.37 13.05 9.66
C ARG A 413 -27.86 12.86 9.36
N ALA A 414 -28.24 11.71 8.81
CA ALA A 414 -29.65 11.38 8.57
C ALA A 414 -30.41 11.12 9.88
N GLY A 415 -29.71 10.74 10.95
CA GLY A 415 -30.30 10.23 12.19
C GLY A 415 -30.69 8.76 12.05
#